data_AF-A0A540K7F3-F1
#
_entry.id   AF-A0A540K7F3-F1
#
_cell.length_a   1.000
_cell.length_b   1.000
_cell.length_c   1.000
_cell.angle_alpha   90.00
_cell.angle_beta   90.00
_cell.angle_gamma   90.00
#
_symmetry.space_group_name_H-M   'P 1'
#
loop_
_entity.id
_entity.type
_entity.pdbx_description
1 polymer ?
#
loop_
_entity_poly.entity_id
_entity_poly.type
_entity_poly.pdbx_seq_one_letter_code
_entity_poly.pdbx_strand_id
1 'polypeptide(L)'
;MAIVESINDLPVQDPPEEDFSSADLTWTKFGTTENHDDAALIPYDRVDEFIIGESSNLECPTRFHIERGRRRKMGIFTEYKDDEYLEYKL
;
A
#
# COMPACT_ATOMS: atom_id res chain seq x y z
N MET A 1 -9.29 -17.63 -8.15
CA MET A 1 -8.28 -16.67 -8.66
C MET A 1 -6.93 -17.36 -8.61
N ALA A 2 -6.07 -17.12 -9.60
CA ALA A 2 -4.70 -17.62 -9.55
C ALA A 2 -3.95 -16.94 -8.40
N ILE A 3 -3.11 -17.68 -7.69
CA ILE A 3 -2.23 -17.13 -6.65
C ILE A 3 -0.94 -16.69 -7.33
N VAL A 4 -0.54 -15.46 -7.06
CA VAL A 4 0.70 -14.86 -7.55
C VAL A 4 1.77 -15.00 -6.47
N GLU A 5 2.85 -15.71 -6.77
CA GLU A 5 3.92 -15.99 -5.80
C GLU A 5 5.02 -14.91 -5.79
N SER A 6 5.06 -14.05 -6.81
CA SER A 6 6.11 -13.02 -6.99
C SER A 6 5.52 -11.64 -7.22
N ILE A 7 6.05 -10.64 -6.50
CA ILE A 7 5.54 -9.26 -6.56
C ILE A 7 5.70 -8.64 -7.96
N ASN A 8 6.69 -9.08 -8.72
CA ASN A 8 6.95 -8.61 -10.09
C ASN A 8 5.87 -9.06 -11.09
N ASP A 9 5.08 -10.07 -10.73
CA ASP A 9 4.00 -10.59 -11.56
C ASP A 9 2.66 -9.90 -11.25
N LEU A 10 2.60 -9.05 -10.21
CA LEU A 10 1.43 -8.23 -9.92
C LEU A 10 1.36 -7.05 -10.90
N PRO A 11 0.18 -6.77 -11.50
CA PRO A 11 0.02 -5.61 -12.35
C PRO A 11 0.08 -4.34 -11.50
N VAL A 12 0.92 -3.39 -11.92
CA VAL A 12 0.91 -2.03 -11.36
C VAL A 12 -0.36 -1.33 -11.82
N GLN A 13 -1.13 -0.81 -10.86
CA GLN A 13 -2.40 -0.12 -11.09
C GLN A 13 -2.24 1.36 -10.80
N ASP A 14 -2.59 2.19 -11.78
CA ASP A 14 -2.51 3.65 -11.70
C ASP A 14 -3.87 4.24 -12.08
N PRO A 15 -4.85 4.25 -11.15
CA PRO A 15 -6.18 4.80 -11.42
C PRO A 15 -6.10 6.27 -11.85
N PRO A 16 -6.93 6.70 -12.82
CA PRO A 16 -6.88 8.07 -13.33
C PRO A 16 -7.55 9.10 -12.40
N GLU A 17 -8.30 8.66 -11.39
CA GLU A 17 -8.92 9.56 -10.41
C GLU A 17 -7.88 10.37 -9.63
N GLU A 18 -8.24 11.58 -9.19
CA GLU A 18 -7.39 12.42 -8.35
C GLU A 18 -7.16 11.80 -6.97
N ASP A 19 -8.15 11.10 -6.44
CA ASP A 19 -8.08 10.29 -5.23
C ASP A 19 -8.79 8.95 -5.49
N PHE A 20 -8.24 7.88 -4.94
CA PHE A 20 -8.77 6.52 -5.13
C PHE A 20 -8.61 5.72 -3.83
N SER A 21 -9.31 4.60 -3.75
CA SER A 21 -9.43 3.81 -2.53
C SER A 21 -9.22 2.32 -2.81
N SER A 22 -9.32 1.50 -1.76
CA SER A 22 -9.30 0.04 -1.87
C SER A 22 -10.35 -0.51 -2.84
N ALA A 23 -11.50 0.16 -2.96
CA ALA A 23 -12.60 -0.26 -3.83
C ALA A 23 -12.29 -0.08 -5.32
N ASP A 24 -11.34 0.80 -5.66
CA ASP A 24 -10.96 1.14 -7.03
C ASP A 24 -9.82 0.25 -7.55
N LEU A 25 -9.26 -0.59 -6.68
CA LEU A 25 -8.16 -1.50 -6.99
C LEU A 25 -8.66 -2.92 -7.29
N THR A 26 -7.97 -3.57 -8.22
CA THR A 26 -8.11 -4.99 -8.49
C THR A 26 -7.18 -5.77 -7.56
N TRP A 27 -7.78 -6.43 -6.56
CA TRP A 27 -7.06 -7.25 -5.60
C TRP A 27 -6.71 -8.62 -6.18
N THR A 28 -5.46 -9.04 -5.97
CA THR A 28 -4.94 -10.33 -6.42
C THR A 28 -4.44 -11.13 -5.24
N LYS A 29 -4.72 -12.44 -5.21
CA LYS A 29 -4.16 -13.33 -4.19
C LYS A 29 -2.65 -13.42 -4.35
N PHE A 30 -1.91 -12.95 -3.37
CA PHE A 30 -0.46 -12.90 -3.35
C PHE A 30 0.09 -13.76 -2.20
N GLY A 31 1.08 -14.61 -2.49
CA GLY A 31 1.71 -15.50 -1.52
C GLY A 31 1.80 -16.93 -2.04
N THR A 32 1.79 -17.90 -1.13
CA THR A 32 1.83 -19.33 -1.45
C THR A 32 0.45 -19.95 -1.35
N THR A 33 0.31 -21.18 -1.83
CA THR A 33 -0.93 -21.96 -1.71
C THR A 33 -1.41 -22.11 -0.26
N GLU A 34 -0.50 -22.23 0.70
CA GLU A 34 -0.82 -22.36 2.12
C GLU A 34 -1.02 -21.02 2.83
N ASN A 35 -0.27 -19.98 2.43
CA ASN A 35 -0.31 -18.66 3.04
C ASN A 35 -0.39 -17.58 1.95
N HIS A 36 -1.58 -17.03 1.74
CA HIS A 36 -1.81 -15.94 0.79
C HIS A 36 -2.69 -14.87 1.39
N ASP A 37 -2.46 -13.64 0.95
CA ASP A 37 -3.25 -12.46 1.26
C ASP A 37 -3.74 -11.82 -0.04
N ASP A 38 -4.70 -10.91 0.06
CA ASP A 38 -5.10 -10.09 -1.08
C ASP A 38 -4.18 -8.86 -1.15
N ALA A 39 -3.57 -8.63 -2.32
CA ALA A 39 -2.67 -7.52 -2.56
C ALA A 39 -2.98 -6.79 -3.88
N ALA A 40 -2.72 -5.49 -3.90
CA ALA A 40 -2.71 -4.65 -5.09
C ALA A 40 -1.41 -3.83 -5.11
N LEU A 41 -0.88 -3.58 -6.31
CA LEU A 41 0.36 -2.85 -6.50
C LEU A 41 0.06 -1.50 -7.15
N ILE A 42 0.51 -0.41 -6.54
CA ILE A 42 0.34 0.96 -7.04
C ILE A 42 1.69 1.68 -7.15
N PRO A 43 1.83 2.69 -8.02
CA PRO A 43 3.03 3.53 -8.03
C PRO A 43 3.23 4.23 -6.68
N TYR A 44 4.47 4.28 -6.19
CA TYR A 44 4.81 4.92 -4.93
C TYR A 44 4.40 6.41 -4.90
N ASP A 45 4.53 7.09 -6.05
CA ASP A 45 4.21 8.51 -6.17
C ASP A 45 2.73 8.79 -5.89
N ARG A 46 1.87 7.77 -6.11
CA ARG A 46 0.41 7.82 -5.96
C ARG A 46 -0.11 7.44 -4.57
N VAL A 47 0.78 7.09 -3.63
CA VAL A 47 0.41 6.62 -2.28
C VAL A 47 -0.37 7.70 -1.51
N ASP A 48 -0.02 8.98 -1.68
CA ASP A 48 -0.71 10.06 -0.98
C ASP A 48 -2.18 10.19 -1.44
N GLU A 49 -2.44 10.03 -2.75
CA GLU A 49 -3.80 10.07 -3.29
C GLU A 49 -4.64 8.88 -2.84
N PHE A 50 -4.03 7.68 -2.74
CA PHE A 50 -4.67 6.51 -2.13
C PHE A 50 -5.05 6.76 -0.66
N ILE A 51 -4.12 7.29 0.15
CA ILE A 51 -4.36 7.57 1.57
C ILE A 51 -5.51 8.58 1.73
N ILE A 52 -5.54 9.62 0.89
CA ILE A 52 -6.60 10.63 0.91
C ILE A 52 -7.95 10.00 0.57
N GLY A 53 -8.04 9.25 -0.53
CA GLY A 53 -9.28 8.61 -0.97
C GLY A 53 -9.79 7.59 0.04
N GLU A 54 -8.92 6.72 0.53
CA GLU A 54 -9.26 5.69 1.52
C GLU A 54 -9.69 6.31 2.86
N SER A 55 -9.03 7.38 3.32
CA SER A 55 -9.41 8.07 4.56
C SER A 55 -10.72 8.85 4.46
N SER A 56 -11.14 9.21 3.24
CA SER A 56 -12.39 9.92 2.97
C SER A 56 -13.61 9.00 2.95
N ASN A 57 -13.40 7.67 3.00
CA ASN A 57 -14.48 6.70 3.02
C ASN A 57 -15.26 6.77 4.36
N LEU A 58 -16.52 7.21 4.28
CA LEU A 58 -17.39 7.40 5.44
C LEU A 58 -17.84 6.09 6.09
N GLU A 59 -17.86 4.97 5.35
CA GLU A 59 -18.29 3.68 5.88
C GLU A 59 -17.23 3.04 6.78
N CYS A 60 -15.95 3.24 6.44
CA CYS A 60 -14.81 2.68 7.16
C CYS A 60 -13.63 3.66 7.10
N PRO A 61 -13.63 4.75 7.90
CA PRO A 61 -12.57 5.75 7.83
C PRO A 61 -11.27 5.17 8.36
N THR A 62 -10.40 4.74 7.44
CA THR A 62 -9.07 4.22 7.77
C THR A 62 -8.20 5.36 8.28
N ARG A 63 -7.67 5.21 9.51
CA ARG A 63 -6.82 6.23 10.14
C ARG A 63 -5.36 5.96 9.83
N PHE A 64 -4.85 6.62 8.82
CA PHE A 64 -3.42 6.61 8.52
C PHE A 64 -2.66 7.57 9.43
N HIS A 65 -1.58 7.11 10.05
CA HIS A 65 -0.61 8.00 10.66
C HIS A 65 0.26 8.58 9.54
N ILE A 66 -0.04 9.82 9.13
CA ILE A 66 0.75 10.52 8.14
C ILE A 66 1.85 11.29 8.87
N GLU A 67 3.05 10.71 8.91
CA GLU A 67 4.21 11.44 9.41
C GLU A 67 4.53 12.57 8.44
N ARG A 68 4.51 13.82 8.91
CA ARG A 68 4.92 15.01 8.13
C ARG A 68 6.44 15.05 7.88
N GLY A 69 7.04 13.89 7.65
CA GLY A 69 8.43 13.70 7.27
C GLY A 69 8.64 14.00 5.79
N ARG A 70 9.76 14.64 5.47
CA ARG A 70 10.18 14.98 4.11
C ARG A 70 10.24 13.71 3.25
N ARG A 71 9.46 13.62 2.14
CA ARG A 71 9.60 12.57 1.11
C ARG A 71 11.09 12.37 0.82
N ARG A 72 11.63 11.18 1.12
CA ARG A 72 13.07 10.90 0.97
C ARG A 72 13.38 10.90 -0.52
N LYS A 73 14.35 11.72 -0.95
CA LYS A 73 14.79 11.71 -2.35
C LYS A 73 15.47 10.36 -2.64
N MET A 74 15.16 9.77 -3.79
CA MET A 74 15.78 8.54 -4.28
C MET A 74 17.31 8.67 -4.21
N GLY A 75 17.99 7.76 -3.51
CA GLY A 75 19.46 7.73 -3.39
C GLY A 75 20.07 8.39 -2.14
N ILE A 76 19.29 9.03 -1.26
CA ILE A 76 19.78 9.50 0.06
C ILE A 76 19.49 8.42 1.11
N PHE A 77 20.08 7.24 0.95
CA PHE A 77 20.16 6.25 2.03
C PHE A 77 21.47 6.51 2.78
N THR A 78 21.40 7.20 3.93
CA THR A 78 22.57 7.28 4.83
C THR A 78 22.49 6.31 5.99
N GLU A 79 21.34 5.75 6.35
CA GLU A 79 21.23 4.64 7.32
C GLU A 79 19.78 4.14 7.37
N TYR A 80 19.59 2.83 7.42
CA TYR A 80 18.29 2.21 7.74
C TYR A 80 18.15 2.30 9.27
N LYS A 81 17.22 3.11 9.76
CA LYS A 81 16.75 2.97 11.14
C LYS A 81 15.57 2.02 11.10
N ASP A 82 15.63 0.94 11.89
CA ASP A 82 14.44 0.23 12.34
C ASP A 82 13.45 1.30 12.83
N ASP A 83 12.31 1.39 12.16
CA ASP A 83 11.30 2.42 12.40
C ASP A 83 10.41 2.09 13.61
N GLU A 84 10.77 1.11 14.45
CA GLU A 84 10.07 0.66 15.67
C GLU A 84 8.59 0.26 15.49
N TYR A 85 8.03 0.37 14.28
CA TYR A 85 6.63 0.07 14.02
C TYR A 85 6.43 -1.38 13.59
N LEU A 86 6.15 -2.24 14.58
CA LEU A 86 5.07 -3.25 14.57
C LEU A 86 5.10 -4.04 15.89
N GLU A 87 4.30 -3.63 16.88
CA GLU A 87 3.87 -4.54 17.95
C GLU A 87 2.35 -4.44 18.15
N TYR A 88 1.62 -5.39 17.57
CA TYR A 88 0.39 -5.87 18.21
C TYR A 88 0.66 -7.27 18.76
N LYS A 89 0.81 -7.37 20.07
CA LYS A 89 0.82 -8.62 20.83
C LYS A 89 -0.54 -8.78 21.49
N LEU A 90 -1.16 -9.95 21.31
CA LEU A 90 -2.16 -10.49 22.24
C LEU A 90 -1.99 -11.99 22.37
#